data_AF-A0A6P0DUS1-F1
#
_entry.id   AF-A0A6P0DUS1-F1
#
_cell.length_a   1.000
_cell.length_b   1.000
_cell.length_c   1.000
_cell.angle_alpha   90.00
_cell.angle_beta   90.00
_cell.angle_gamma   90.00
#
_symmetry.space_group_name_H-M   'P 1'
#
loop_
_entity.id
_entity.type
_entity.pdbx_description
1 polymer ?
#
loop_
_entity_poly.entity_id
_entity_poly.type
_entity_poly.pdbx_seq_one_letter_code
_entity_poly.pdbx_strand_id
1 'polypeptide(L)'
;AKVVGVDIDIRAHNRESIESHPMSNRIKMIQGGSVDDDVLAAVKAEIPPGARVMVVLDSDHSYEHVLAECRAYGPLVTEGCYLVVADTLIGHLTEEQAFTKRSKVWLRGNEPLKAVTDYLAETDRFEVDPVLNGKLVLSSSPGGYCICRKA
;
A
#
# COMPACT_ATOMS: atom_id res chain seq x y z
N ALA A 1 -12.65 -9.01 -11.46
CA ALA A 1 -11.63 -8.17 -10.80
C ALA A 1 -10.26 -8.81 -11.03
N LYS A 2 -9.25 -7.99 -11.29
CA LYS A 2 -7.85 -8.38 -11.49
C LYS A 2 -7.02 -7.74 -10.38
N VAL A 3 -5.99 -8.42 -9.91
CA VAL A 3 -5.03 -7.94 -8.92
C VAL A 3 -3.66 -7.88 -9.59
N VAL A 4 -2.96 -6.76 -9.42
CA VAL A 4 -1.55 -6.62 -9.82
C VAL A 4 -0.74 -6.59 -8.53
N GLY A 5 0.07 -7.62 -8.31
CA GLY A 5 0.95 -7.72 -7.15
C GLY A 5 2.38 -7.37 -7.55
N VAL A 6 3.02 -6.51 -6.76
CA VAL A 6 4.39 -6.07 -6.95
C VAL A 6 5.21 -6.48 -5.73
N ASP A 7 6.33 -7.15 -5.94
CA ASP A 7 7.27 -7.48 -4.86
C ASP A 7 8.70 -7.53 -5.42
N ILE A 8 9.69 -7.11 -4.64
CA ILE A 8 11.10 -7.16 -5.04
C ILE A 8 11.61 -8.62 -5.17
N ASP A 9 10.99 -9.56 -4.45
CA ASP A 9 11.34 -10.98 -4.44
C ASP A 9 10.09 -11.86 -4.35
N ILE A 10 9.54 -12.25 -5.52
CA ILE A 10 8.47 -13.24 -5.59
C ILE A 10 9.08 -14.64 -5.49
N ARG A 11 9.32 -15.07 -4.26
CA ARG A 11 9.94 -16.36 -3.93
C ARG A 11 9.23 -17.53 -4.61
N ALA A 12 9.99 -18.55 -4.99
CA ALA A 12 9.50 -19.70 -5.75
C ALA A 12 8.26 -20.39 -5.11
N HIS A 13 8.26 -20.60 -3.80
CA HIS A 13 7.12 -21.22 -3.10
C HIS A 13 5.87 -20.33 -3.09
N ASN A 14 6.03 -19.00 -3.01
CA ASN A 14 4.92 -18.06 -3.11
C ASN A 14 4.34 -18.06 -4.52
N ARG A 15 5.22 -18.05 -5.53
CA ARG A 15 4.83 -18.15 -6.94
C ARG A 15 4.04 -19.43 -7.22
N GLU A 16 4.56 -20.58 -6.81
CA GLU A 16 3.89 -21.87 -6.97
C GLU A 16 2.51 -21.88 -6.29
N SER A 17 2.43 -21.34 -5.08
CA SER A 17 1.16 -21.23 -4.34
C SER A 17 0.15 -20.33 -5.06
N ILE A 18 0.60 -19.22 -5.63
CA ILE A 18 -0.24 -18.30 -6.40
C ILE A 18 -0.70 -18.94 -7.71
N GLU A 19 0.20 -19.56 -8.46
CA GLU A 19 -0.06 -20.12 -9.79
C GLU A 19 -0.94 -21.37 -9.75
N SER A 20 -0.81 -22.19 -8.70
CA SER A 20 -1.65 -23.37 -8.48
C SER A 20 -3.05 -23.04 -7.94
N HIS A 21 -3.28 -21.82 -7.45
CA HIS A 21 -4.57 -21.43 -6.89
C HIS A 21 -5.65 -21.27 -7.99
N PRO A 22 -6.92 -21.67 -7.77
CA PRO A 22 -7.98 -21.54 -8.79
C PRO A 22 -8.27 -20.12 -9.30
N MET A 23 -7.81 -19.09 -8.57
CA MET A 23 -7.93 -17.68 -8.95
C MET A 23 -6.64 -17.09 -9.54
N SER A 24 -5.63 -17.90 -9.85
CA SER A 24 -4.33 -17.46 -10.37
C SER A 24 -4.47 -16.61 -11.63
N ASN A 25 -5.43 -16.93 -12.50
CA ASN A 25 -5.76 -16.16 -13.70
C ASN A 25 -6.24 -14.71 -13.43
N ARG A 26 -6.54 -14.35 -12.18
CA ARG A 26 -6.90 -12.98 -11.77
C ARG A 26 -5.71 -12.22 -11.20
N ILE A 27 -4.55 -12.84 -11.01
CA ILE A 27 -3.39 -12.25 -10.35
C ILE A 27 -2.28 -12.09 -11.38
N LYS A 28 -1.88 -10.84 -11.62
CA LYS A 28 -0.67 -10.51 -12.35
C LYS A 28 0.44 -10.24 -11.35
N MET A 29 1.49 -11.05 -11.38
CA MET A 29 2.70 -10.84 -10.58
C MET A 29 3.72 -10.03 -11.38
N ILE A 30 4.26 -8.98 -10.79
CA ILE A 30 5.37 -8.16 -11.31
C ILE A 30 6.47 -8.17 -10.26
N GLN A 31 7.66 -8.63 -10.62
CA GLN A 31 8.79 -8.65 -9.69
C GLN A 31 9.68 -7.43 -9.92
N GLY A 32 9.97 -6.67 -8.87
CA GLY A 32 10.79 -5.45 -8.89
C GLY A 32 10.42 -4.48 -7.77
N GLY A 33 11.12 -3.35 -7.64
CA GLY A 33 10.78 -2.32 -6.66
C GLY A 33 9.49 -1.60 -7.04
N SER A 34 8.59 -1.41 -6.07
CA SER A 34 7.28 -0.79 -6.32
C SER A 34 7.36 0.64 -6.84
N VAL A 35 8.47 1.34 -6.57
CA VAL A 35 8.72 2.72 -7.01
C VAL A 35 9.72 2.80 -8.19
N ASP A 36 10.14 1.67 -8.75
CA ASP A 36 11.00 1.65 -9.93
C ASP A 36 10.18 2.04 -11.17
N ASP A 37 10.75 2.86 -12.05
CA ASP A 37 10.04 3.43 -13.20
C ASP A 37 9.50 2.36 -14.17
N ASP A 38 10.28 1.31 -14.41
CA ASP A 38 9.90 0.20 -15.29
C ASP A 38 8.80 -0.66 -14.68
N VAL A 39 8.85 -0.90 -13.36
CA VAL A 39 7.79 -1.59 -12.62
C VAL A 39 6.50 -0.78 -12.62
N LEU A 40 6.57 0.53 -12.35
CA LEU A 40 5.41 1.41 -12.38
C LEU A 40 4.80 1.50 -13.78
N ALA A 41 5.62 1.52 -14.83
CA ALA A 41 5.16 1.44 -16.21
C ALA A 41 4.45 0.11 -16.49
N ALA A 42 5.00 -1.01 -16.02
CA ALA A 42 4.37 -2.32 -16.14
C ALA A 42 3.03 -2.39 -15.39
N VAL A 43 2.94 -1.84 -14.17
CA VAL A 43 1.67 -1.75 -13.43
C VAL A 43 0.64 -0.95 -14.22
N LYS A 44 0.99 0.25 -14.71
CA LYS A 44 0.09 1.11 -15.47
C LYS A 44 -0.42 0.42 -16.74
N ALA A 45 0.42 -0.35 -17.43
CA ALA A 45 0.03 -1.10 -18.62
C ALA A 45 -1.02 -2.19 -18.35
N GLU A 46 -1.10 -2.70 -17.11
CA GLU A 46 -2.06 -3.72 -16.72
C GLU A 46 -3.44 -3.14 -16.33
N ILE A 47 -3.57 -1.80 -16.27
CA ILE A 47 -4.80 -1.06 -15.93
C ILE A 47 -5.49 -0.59 -17.22
N PRO A 48 -6.61 -1.20 -17.63
CA PRO A 48 -7.31 -0.77 -18.83
C PRO A 48 -8.00 0.59 -18.66
N PRO A 49 -8.23 1.35 -19.75
CA PRO A 49 -8.99 2.60 -19.70
C PRO A 49 -10.35 2.42 -19.02
N GLY A 50 -10.69 3.33 -18.10
CA GLY A 50 -11.95 3.27 -17.34
C GLY A 50 -11.99 2.23 -16.23
N ALA A 51 -10.87 1.54 -15.93
CA ALA A 51 -10.78 0.66 -14.78
C ALA A 51 -11.04 1.43 -13.46
N ARG A 52 -11.72 0.76 -12.54
CA ARG A 52 -11.82 1.18 -11.14
C ARG A 52 -10.65 0.59 -10.36
N VAL A 53 -9.84 1.45 -9.75
CA VAL A 53 -8.56 1.10 -9.15
C VAL A 53 -8.55 1.47 -7.68
N MET A 54 -8.14 0.51 -6.86
CA MET A 54 -7.79 0.65 -5.45
C MET A 54 -6.36 0.18 -5.29
N VAL A 55 -5.62 0.79 -4.38
CA VAL A 55 -4.21 0.50 -4.10
C VAL A 55 -4.06 0.10 -2.63
N VAL A 56 -3.25 -0.92 -2.37
CA VAL A 56 -2.82 -1.33 -1.03
C VAL A 56 -1.30 -1.32 -1.00
N LEU A 57 -0.71 -0.51 -0.12
CA LEU A 57 0.72 -0.39 0.09
C LEU A 57 1.11 -1.19 1.33
N ASP A 58 1.91 -2.24 1.13
CA ASP A 58 2.31 -3.20 2.18
C ASP A 58 3.69 -3.80 1.87
N SER A 59 4.65 -2.95 1.50
CA SER A 59 6.00 -3.33 1.07
C SER A 59 7.05 -3.01 2.15
N ASP A 60 7.97 -2.07 1.91
CA ASP A 60 8.87 -1.53 2.92
C ASP A 60 8.17 -0.42 3.71
N HIS A 61 8.29 -0.49 5.04
CA HIS A 61 7.54 0.39 5.93
C HIS A 61 8.34 1.63 6.38
N SER A 62 9.46 1.94 5.74
CA SER A 62 10.18 3.18 6.00
C SER A 62 9.43 4.37 5.43
N TYR A 63 9.53 5.50 6.10
CA TYR A 63 8.82 6.72 5.74
C TYR A 63 9.07 7.14 4.28
N GLU A 64 10.34 7.18 3.87
CA GLU A 64 10.74 7.61 2.52
C GLU A 64 10.14 6.70 1.44
N HIS A 65 10.14 5.38 1.68
CA HIS A 65 9.60 4.43 0.71
C HIS A 65 8.08 4.53 0.59
N VAL A 66 7.36 4.51 1.72
CA VAL A 66 5.89 4.61 1.72
C VAL A 66 5.43 5.93 1.12
N LEU A 67 6.13 7.04 1.38
CA LEU A 67 5.82 8.33 0.79
C LEU A 67 6.02 8.32 -0.73
N ALA A 68 7.10 7.69 -1.21
CA ALA A 68 7.34 7.51 -2.64
C ALA A 68 6.24 6.64 -3.29
N GLU A 69 5.81 5.56 -2.64
CA GLU A 69 4.68 4.75 -3.10
C GLU A 69 3.37 5.52 -3.13
N CYS A 70 3.07 6.30 -2.08
CA CYS A 70 1.86 7.14 -2.05
C CYS A 70 1.82 8.10 -3.25
N ARG A 71 2.95 8.74 -3.58
CA ARG A 71 3.07 9.64 -4.74
C ARG A 71 2.99 8.89 -6.07
N ALA A 72 3.56 7.69 -6.17
CA ALA A 72 3.56 6.89 -7.39
C ALA A 72 2.19 6.28 -7.71
N TYR A 73 1.49 5.77 -6.71
CA TYR A 73 0.26 4.99 -6.86
C TYR A 73 -1.01 5.76 -6.53
N GLY A 74 -0.96 6.78 -5.67
CA GLY A 74 -2.09 7.65 -5.35
C GLY A 74 -2.78 8.21 -6.61
N PRO A 75 -2.03 8.70 -7.63
CA PRO A 75 -2.62 9.16 -8.87
C PRO A 75 -3.47 8.12 -9.62
N LEU A 76 -3.22 6.83 -9.40
CA LEU A 76 -3.92 5.73 -10.05
C LEU A 76 -5.27 5.41 -9.40
N VAL A 77 -5.49 5.81 -8.13
CA VAL A 77 -6.71 5.46 -7.38
C VAL A 77 -7.91 6.23 -7.93
N THR A 78 -8.98 5.50 -8.25
CA THR A 78 -10.21 6.08 -8.78
C THR A 78 -11.05 6.72 -7.66
N GLU A 79 -11.79 7.77 -7.98
CA GLU A 79 -12.79 8.35 -7.07
C GLU A 79 -13.74 7.27 -6.50
N GLY A 80 -13.98 7.34 -5.19
CA GLY A 80 -14.76 6.35 -4.43
C GLY A 80 -14.03 5.03 -4.14
N CYS A 81 -12.78 4.86 -4.59
CA CYS A 81 -11.89 3.76 -4.21
C CYS A 81 -10.86 4.23 -3.16
N TYR A 82 -9.98 3.31 -2.74
CA TYR A 82 -9.09 3.53 -1.60
C TYR A 82 -7.62 3.49 -1.98
N LEU A 83 -6.85 4.37 -1.35
CA LEU A 83 -5.44 4.18 -1.06
C LEU A 83 -5.35 3.65 0.37
N VAL A 84 -4.91 2.40 0.53
CA VAL A 84 -4.70 1.79 1.84
C VAL A 84 -3.22 1.73 2.12
N VAL A 85 -2.78 2.36 3.21
CA VAL A 85 -1.42 2.28 3.73
C VAL A 85 -1.41 1.33 4.92
N ALA A 86 -0.70 0.21 4.80
CA ALA A 86 -0.65 -0.80 5.85
C ALA A 86 0.21 -0.38 7.05
N ASP A 87 0.00 -1.05 8.19
CA ASP A 87 0.87 -1.01 9.37
C ASP A 87 1.14 0.39 9.97
N THR A 88 0.20 1.31 9.77
CA THR A 88 0.25 2.65 10.40
C THR A 88 0.19 2.59 11.94
N LEU A 89 -0.14 1.44 12.54
CA LEU A 89 -0.03 1.21 13.98
C LEU A 89 1.38 1.53 14.51
N ILE A 90 2.43 1.34 13.69
CA ILE A 90 3.82 1.61 14.08
C ILE A 90 4.00 3.06 14.56
N GLY A 91 3.30 4.04 13.96
CA GLY A 91 3.34 5.44 14.37
C GLY A 91 2.75 5.72 15.76
N HIS A 92 2.04 4.75 16.35
CA HIS A 92 1.46 4.84 17.69
C HIS A 92 2.30 4.13 18.77
N LEU A 93 3.33 3.38 18.40
CA LEU A 93 4.18 2.67 19.34
C LEU A 93 5.25 3.59 19.93
N THR A 94 5.63 3.34 21.19
CA THR A 94 6.88 3.88 21.75
C THR A 94 8.08 3.05 21.26
N GLU A 95 9.29 3.55 21.45
CA GLU A 95 10.50 2.81 21.07
C GLU A 95 10.62 1.48 21.83
N GLU A 96 10.22 1.44 23.11
CA GLU A 96 10.23 0.20 23.91
C GLU A 96 9.20 -0.83 23.43
N GLN A 97 8.15 -0.37 22.74
CA GLN A 97 7.10 -1.21 22.16
C GLN A 97 7.41 -1.65 20.73
N ALA A 98 8.48 -1.13 20.12
CA ALA A 98 8.81 -1.38 18.73
C ALA A 98 9.09 -2.86 18.47
N PHE A 99 8.75 -3.32 17.26
CA PHE A 99 9.00 -4.70 16.83
C PHE A 99 10.48 -4.89 16.47
N THR A 100 11.29 -5.30 17.44
CA THR A 100 12.75 -5.42 17.27
C THR A 100 13.23 -6.77 16.75
N LYS A 101 12.40 -7.83 16.81
CA LYS A 101 12.74 -9.18 16.33
C LYS A 101 12.43 -9.36 14.84
N ARG A 102 12.87 -8.44 14.00
CA ARG A 102 12.64 -8.41 12.54
C ARG A 102 13.92 -8.04 11.78
N SER A 103 13.92 -8.18 10.46
CA SER A 103 15.06 -7.80 9.60
C SER A 103 15.27 -6.27 9.53
N LYS A 104 14.20 -5.50 9.74
CA LYS A 104 14.22 -4.04 9.82
C LYS A 104 13.41 -3.61 11.04
N VAL A 105 13.81 -2.51 11.66
CA VAL A 105 13.10 -1.88 12.77
C VAL A 105 12.64 -0.51 12.32
N TRP A 106 11.35 -0.26 12.45
CA TRP A 106 10.73 1.03 12.19
C TRP A 106 10.27 1.64 13.50
N LEU A 107 10.60 2.91 13.68
CA LEU A 107 10.28 3.69 14.88
C LEU A 107 9.37 4.84 14.45
N ARG A 108 8.64 5.41 15.42
CA ARG A 108 7.85 6.61 15.22
C ARG A 108 8.69 7.69 14.50
N GLY A 109 8.14 8.25 13.42
CA GLY A 109 8.84 9.24 12.58
C GLY A 109 9.62 8.65 11.39
N ASN A 110 9.80 7.34 11.31
CA ASN A 110 10.28 6.63 10.12
C ASN A 110 9.38 5.40 9.86
N GLU A 111 8.12 5.65 9.54
CA GLU A 111 7.06 4.64 9.47
C GLU A 111 5.93 5.05 8.47
N PRO A 112 4.93 4.17 8.22
CA PRO A 112 3.86 4.42 7.25
C PRO A 112 2.82 5.50 7.64
N LEU A 113 2.50 5.66 8.93
CA LEU A 113 1.55 6.68 9.42
C LEU A 113 2.04 8.10 9.12
N LYS A 114 3.32 8.39 9.38
CA LYS A 114 3.92 9.67 9.03
C LYS A 114 3.91 9.87 7.51
N ALA A 115 4.24 8.84 6.73
CA ALA A 115 4.25 8.94 5.28
C ALA A 115 2.87 9.26 4.71
N VAL A 116 1.82 8.56 5.15
CA VAL A 116 0.44 8.86 4.70
C VAL A 116 -0.04 10.22 5.20
N THR A 117 0.31 10.61 6.43
CA THR A 117 -0.05 11.93 6.97
C THR A 117 0.55 13.06 6.13
N ASP A 118 1.84 12.95 5.79
CA ASP A 118 2.52 13.97 4.97
C ASP A 118 1.99 13.95 3.53
N TYR A 119 1.72 12.77 2.94
CA TYR A 119 1.11 12.68 1.63
C TYR A 119 -0.27 13.34 1.57
N LEU A 120 -1.12 13.14 2.59
CA LEU A 120 -2.43 13.79 2.67
C LEU A 120 -2.33 15.32 2.82
N ALA A 121 -1.20 15.86 3.26
CA ALA A 121 -0.94 17.30 3.24
C ALA A 121 -0.51 17.82 1.85
N GLU A 122 -0.04 16.94 0.96
CA GLU A 122 0.39 17.26 -0.41
C GLU A 122 -0.75 17.21 -1.42
N THR A 123 -1.88 16.59 -1.08
CA THR A 123 -3.01 16.41 -1.98
C THR A 123 -4.35 16.53 -1.28
N ASP A 124 -5.34 17.08 -1.98
CA ASP A 124 -6.73 17.17 -1.51
C ASP A 124 -7.62 16.08 -2.11
N ARG A 125 -7.03 15.10 -2.83
CA ARG A 125 -7.75 14.00 -3.47
C ARG A 125 -8.26 12.96 -2.48
N PHE A 126 -7.65 12.86 -1.31
CA PHE A 126 -7.91 11.79 -0.35
C PHE A 126 -8.33 12.36 1.00
N GLU A 127 -9.15 11.60 1.71
CA GLU A 127 -9.43 11.81 3.12
C GLU A 127 -9.37 10.48 3.87
N VAL A 128 -9.02 10.53 5.15
CA VAL A 128 -9.09 9.36 6.02
C VAL A 128 -10.56 8.98 6.22
N ASP A 129 -10.94 7.73 5.94
CA ASP A 129 -12.32 7.27 6.13
C ASP A 129 -12.57 6.92 7.61
N PRO A 130 -13.37 7.68 8.37
CA PRO A 130 -13.56 7.42 9.80
C PRO A 130 -14.35 6.13 10.07
N VAL A 131 -15.19 5.70 9.13
CA VAL A 131 -16.00 4.49 9.28
C VAL A 131 -15.13 3.26 9.12
N LEU A 132 -14.31 3.17 8.06
CA LEU A 132 -13.42 2.01 7.88
C LEU A 132 -12.33 1.96 8.96
N ASN A 133 -11.75 3.11 9.33
CA ASN A 133 -10.74 3.15 10.39
C ASN A 133 -11.32 2.83 11.77
N GLY A 134 -12.62 3.06 12.01
CA GLY A 134 -13.33 2.72 13.25
C GLY A 134 -14.13 1.42 13.22
N LYS A 135 -14.18 0.70 12.08
CA LYS A 135 -15.06 -0.46 11.89
C LYS A 135 -14.66 -1.64 12.76
N LEU A 136 -13.35 -1.81 12.99
CA LEU A 136 -12.80 -2.84 13.85
C LEU A 136 -12.37 -2.21 15.17
N VAL A 137 -12.61 -2.91 16.29
CA VAL A 137 -12.16 -2.47 17.63
C VAL A 137 -10.64 -2.29 17.68
N LEU A 138 -9.90 -3.08 16.88
CA LEU A 138 -8.46 -2.97 16.69
C LEU A 138 -8.14 -3.05 15.20
N SER A 139 -7.19 -2.25 14.74
CA SER A 139 -6.67 -2.24 13.38
C SER A 139 -5.13 -2.23 13.43
N SER A 140 -4.47 -2.94 12.52
CA SER A 140 -3.04 -2.78 12.28
C SER A 140 -2.72 -1.51 11.48
N SER A 141 -3.74 -0.93 10.82
CA SER A 141 -3.60 0.23 9.95
C SER A 141 -4.52 1.40 10.36
N PRO A 142 -4.53 1.85 11.64
CA PRO A 142 -5.32 3.01 12.06
C PRO A 142 -4.86 4.27 11.33
N GLY A 143 -5.79 4.97 10.67
CA GLY A 143 -5.50 6.11 9.81
C GLY A 143 -5.02 5.75 8.40
N GLY A 144 -4.82 4.46 8.10
CA GLY A 144 -4.27 4.00 6.82
C GLY A 144 -5.31 3.87 5.69
N TYR A 145 -6.61 3.85 6.00
CA TYR A 145 -7.66 3.74 4.98
C TYR A 145 -8.06 5.13 4.48
N CYS A 146 -7.58 5.51 3.30
CA CYS A 146 -7.84 6.81 2.69
C CYS A 146 -8.77 6.66 1.47
N ILE A 147 -9.95 7.26 1.52
CA ILE A 147 -10.90 7.26 0.39
C ILE A 147 -10.57 8.39 -0.58
N CYS A 148 -10.51 8.07 -1.87
CA CYS A 148 -10.34 9.04 -2.95
C CYS A 148 -11.66 9.77 -3.19
N ARG A 149 -11.69 11.09 -3.01
CA ARG A 149 -12.87 11.95 -3.18
C ARG A 149 -12.99 12.60 -4.55
N LYS A 150 -11.92 12.57 -5.35
CA LYS A 150 -11.91 13.13 -6.70
C LYS A 150 -10.75 12.60 -7.55
N ALA A 151 -10.98 12.55 -8.85
CA ALA A 151 -10.02 12.11 -9.87
C ALA A 151 -8.75 12.98 -9.93
#